data_AF-J3LRE0-F1
#
_entry.id   AF-J3LRE0-F1
#
_cell.length_a   1.000
_cell.length_b   1.000
_cell.length_c   1.000
_cell.angle_alpha   90.00
_cell.angle_beta   90.00
_cell.angle_gamma   90.00
#
_symmetry.space_group_name_H-M   'P 1'
#
loop_
_entity.id
_entity.type
_entity.pdbx_description
1 polymer ?
#
loop_
_entity_poly.entity_id
_entity_poly.type
_entity_poly.pdbx_seq_one_letter_code
_entity_poly.pdbx_strand_id
1 'polypeptide(L)'
;MQRRLSQLALRRLLSPPSPVAAARWRLGPMAAEAFSSRGVAVLPCCGDGSGVAAGGWNGGLGLRLARRLCTYDERDDRALEEEAEKKFGWILKIFFIGTAGLVGYQFFPYMGDNLLQQSISLLHVKDPLFKRMGASRLARFAVDDERIMKVVEMGGAQELLNVLEGAKDDKTRKQVLKALVALSKSEEAAGFLDKVGAYGIVSSTPNSPDPDYAEIETYKTSILKAFDELKS
;
A
#
# COMPACT_ATOMS: atom_id res chain seq x y z
N MET A 1 -7.55 -59.46 -25.35
CA MET A 1 -6.26 -58.75 -25.53
C MET A 1 -6.48 -57.23 -25.68
N GLN A 2 -7.25 -56.59 -24.80
CA GLN A 2 -7.53 -55.14 -24.85
C GLN A 2 -7.33 -54.40 -23.52
N ARG A 3 -6.99 -55.11 -22.43
CA ARG A 3 -6.73 -54.48 -21.10
C ARG A 3 -5.29 -54.05 -20.85
N ARG A 4 -4.35 -54.30 -21.78
CA ARG A 4 -2.93 -53.90 -21.62
C ARG A 4 -2.52 -52.62 -22.36
N LEU A 5 -3.37 -52.10 -23.25
CA LEU A 5 -3.10 -50.84 -23.97
C LEU A 5 -3.57 -49.59 -23.18
N SER A 6 -4.52 -49.76 -22.26
CA SER A 6 -5.06 -48.67 -21.43
C SER A 6 -4.12 -48.23 -20.29
N GLN A 7 -3.12 -49.05 -19.94
CA GLN A 7 -2.15 -48.71 -18.88
C GLN A 7 -0.89 -47.99 -19.41
N LEU A 8 -0.63 -48.06 -20.72
CA LEU A 8 0.48 -47.34 -21.36
C LEU A 8 0.11 -45.89 -21.75
N ALA A 9 -1.18 -45.60 -21.92
CA ALA A 9 -1.68 -44.24 -22.15
C ALA A 9 -1.80 -43.42 -20.85
N LEU A 10 -2.01 -44.05 -19.68
CA LEU A 10 -2.12 -43.35 -18.40
C LEU A 10 -0.77 -43.03 -17.73
N ARG A 11 0.36 -43.59 -18.20
CA ARG A 11 1.70 -43.27 -17.69
C ARG A 11 2.39 -42.09 -18.38
N ARG A 12 1.78 -41.49 -19.41
CA ARG A 12 2.29 -40.28 -20.09
C ARG A 12 1.67 -38.96 -19.62
N LEU A 13 0.66 -39.00 -18.74
CA LEU A 13 0.03 -37.80 -18.18
C LEU A 13 0.49 -37.45 -16.75
N LEU A 14 1.34 -38.30 -16.16
CA LEU A 14 1.95 -38.06 -14.85
C LEU A 14 3.47 -38.03 -15.01
N SER A 15 4.00 -36.92 -15.49
CA SER A 15 5.41 -36.59 -15.40
C SER A 15 5.54 -35.15 -14.89
N PRO A 16 6.20 -34.93 -13.74
CA PRO A 16 6.39 -33.59 -13.18
C PRO A 16 7.42 -32.81 -14.03
N PRO A 17 7.23 -31.50 -14.25
CA PRO A 17 8.25 -30.68 -14.88
C PRO A 17 9.46 -30.51 -13.94
N SER A 18 10.64 -30.88 -14.44
CA SER A 18 11.94 -30.63 -13.81
C SER A 18 12.27 -29.13 -13.75
N PRO A 19 12.99 -28.64 -12.71
CA PRO A 19 13.34 -27.24 -12.56
C PRO A 19 14.63 -26.91 -13.30
N VAL A 20 14.54 -26.50 -14.57
CA VAL A 20 15.68 -25.92 -15.30
C VAL A 20 15.18 -24.78 -16.20
N ALA A 21 15.06 -23.59 -15.62
CA ALA A 21 14.98 -22.32 -16.35
C ALA A 21 15.38 -21.16 -15.42
N ALA A 22 16.55 -21.27 -14.78
CA ALA A 22 17.21 -20.14 -14.14
C ALA A 22 18.13 -19.47 -15.15
N ALA A 23 17.62 -18.47 -15.87
CA ALA A 23 18.40 -17.53 -16.66
C ALA A 23 17.77 -16.14 -16.45
N ARG A 24 18.43 -15.25 -15.70
CA ARG A 24 19.51 -14.35 -16.16
C ARG A 24 18.96 -12.92 -16.26
N TRP A 25 18.73 -12.31 -15.10
CA TRP A 25 18.77 -10.85 -14.97
C TRP A 25 19.99 -10.50 -14.12
N ARG A 26 21.12 -10.37 -14.82
CA ARG A 26 22.32 -9.69 -14.31
C ARG A 26 22.18 -8.23 -14.72
N LEU A 27 21.93 -7.33 -13.78
CA LEU A 27 22.28 -5.92 -13.89
C LEU A 27 22.97 -5.53 -12.58
N GLY A 28 24.20 -5.03 -12.73
CA GLY A 28 25.16 -4.81 -11.66
C GLY A 28 24.85 -3.60 -10.76
N PRO A 29 25.69 -3.40 -9.74
CA PRO A 29 25.52 -2.36 -8.74
C PRO A 29 26.05 -1.02 -9.29
N MET A 30 25.30 0.07 -9.10
CA MET A 30 25.83 1.42 -9.24
C MET A 30 25.69 2.16 -7.92
N ALA A 31 26.80 2.82 -7.59
CA ALA A 31 27.25 3.19 -6.27
C ALA A 31 26.45 4.34 -5.64
N ALA A 32 26.49 4.33 -4.32
CA ALA A 32 26.21 5.47 -3.47
C ALA A 32 27.29 6.54 -3.63
N GLU A 33 26.89 7.81 -3.72
CA GLU A 33 27.68 8.93 -3.18
C GLU A 33 26.77 9.92 -2.48
N ALA A 34 27.31 10.44 -1.37
CA ALA A 34 26.65 11.24 -0.36
C ALA A 34 26.96 12.73 -0.52
N PHE A 35 26.05 13.55 0.02
CA PHE A 35 26.25 14.86 0.69
C PHE A 35 27.42 15.76 0.26
N SER A 36 27.11 17.02 -0.07
CA SER A 36 27.61 18.17 0.71
C SER A 36 26.96 19.50 0.32
N SER A 37 26.69 20.30 1.35
CA SER A 37 26.10 21.64 1.36
C SER A 37 27.14 22.77 1.22
N ARG A 38 26.69 23.92 0.66
CA ARG A 38 27.09 25.34 0.88
C ARG A 38 27.56 26.06 -0.39
N GLY A 39 27.15 27.33 -0.50
CA GLY A 39 28.04 28.37 -1.03
C GLY A 39 27.35 29.42 -1.89
N VAL A 40 27.29 30.64 -1.37
CA VAL A 40 26.68 31.85 -1.95
C VAL A 40 27.62 32.53 -2.96
N ALA A 41 26.98 33.17 -3.96
CA ALA A 41 27.34 34.30 -4.84
C ALA A 41 28.78 34.79 -4.97
N VAL A 42 29.21 35.07 -6.21
CA VAL A 42 29.97 36.28 -6.61
C VAL A 42 29.72 36.61 -8.10
N LEU A 43 29.38 37.88 -8.37
CA LEU A 43 29.33 38.60 -9.66
C LEU A 43 30.73 38.74 -10.32
N PRO A 44 30.80 39.09 -11.61
CA PRO A 44 31.76 40.14 -11.96
C PRO A 44 31.17 41.25 -12.83
N CYS A 45 31.60 42.47 -12.51
CA CYS A 45 31.49 43.68 -13.32
C CYS A 45 32.70 43.85 -14.25
N CYS A 46 32.52 44.69 -15.27
CA CYS A 46 33.45 45.66 -15.89
C CYS A 46 33.87 45.46 -17.36
N GLY A 47 33.88 46.61 -18.08
CA GLY A 47 34.64 46.92 -19.31
C GLY A 47 33.75 47.09 -20.54
N ASP A 48 33.25 48.28 -20.91
CA ASP A 48 33.91 49.53 -21.40
C ASP A 48 34.50 49.42 -22.83
N GLY A 49 34.17 50.40 -23.69
CA GLY A 49 34.71 50.53 -25.04
C GLY A 49 33.87 51.33 -26.05
N SER A 50 34.12 52.66 -26.13
CA SER A 50 34.24 53.50 -27.36
C SER A 50 33.19 53.33 -28.49
N GLY A 51 32.34 54.29 -28.86
CA GLY A 51 32.65 55.69 -29.21
C GLY A 51 32.76 55.86 -30.74
N VAL A 52 31.68 56.27 -31.44
CA VAL A 52 31.75 56.94 -32.77
C VAL A 52 30.53 57.85 -32.96
N ALA A 53 30.78 59.13 -33.20
CA ALA A 53 29.78 60.14 -33.55
C ALA A 53 29.54 60.18 -35.06
N ALA A 54 28.29 60.40 -35.48
CA ALA A 54 28.02 61.01 -36.79
C ALA A 54 26.61 61.63 -36.85
N GLY A 55 26.57 62.92 -37.20
CA GLY A 55 25.62 63.48 -38.16
C GLY A 55 24.18 63.69 -37.70
N GLY A 56 23.83 64.95 -37.45
CA GLY A 56 22.42 65.37 -37.36
C GLY A 56 21.73 65.32 -38.73
N TRP A 57 20.45 64.93 -38.72
CA TRP A 57 19.48 65.31 -39.75
C TRP A 57 18.14 65.64 -39.09
N ASN A 58 17.72 66.88 -39.29
CA ASN A 58 16.39 67.36 -38.99
C ASN A 58 15.51 67.12 -40.24
N GLY A 59 14.51 66.26 -40.12
CA GLY A 59 13.59 65.91 -41.21
C GLY A 59 12.26 65.49 -40.61
N GLY A 60 11.34 66.46 -40.55
CA GLY A 60 10.00 66.29 -39.99
C GLY A 60 9.05 65.46 -40.86
N LEU A 61 7.91 65.17 -40.24
CA LEU A 61 6.64 64.73 -40.85
C LEU A 61 6.68 63.40 -41.63
N GLY A 62 6.33 62.31 -40.94
CA GLY A 62 5.93 61.05 -41.61
C GLY A 62 5.65 59.89 -40.65
N LEU A 63 6.31 59.85 -39.49
CA LEU A 63 6.29 58.67 -38.61
C LEU A 63 5.27 58.71 -37.45
N ARG A 64 4.36 59.69 -37.40
CA ARG A 64 3.39 59.80 -36.29
C ARG A 64 2.07 59.04 -36.48
N LEU A 65 1.81 58.46 -37.66
CA LEU A 65 0.58 57.68 -37.89
C LEU A 65 0.78 56.16 -37.88
N ALA A 66 2.02 55.66 -37.95
CA ALA A 66 2.30 54.21 -37.80
C ALA A 66 2.44 53.75 -36.34
N ARG A 67 2.56 54.67 -35.36
CA ARG A 67 2.81 54.34 -33.95
C ARG A 67 1.54 54.15 -33.11
N ARG A 68 0.34 54.22 -33.69
CA ARG A 68 -0.92 54.15 -32.93
C ARG A 68 -1.76 52.89 -33.14
N LEU A 69 -1.26 51.89 -33.86
CA LEU A 69 -1.96 50.60 -34.06
C LEU A 69 -1.06 49.35 -33.89
N CYS A 70 0.22 49.52 -33.50
CA CYS A 70 1.12 48.41 -33.21
C CYS A 70 1.83 48.62 -31.87
N THR A 71 1.06 48.65 -30.80
CA THR A 71 1.54 48.21 -29.49
C THR A 71 0.71 46.97 -29.17
N TYR A 72 1.06 45.86 -29.81
CA TYR A 72 0.69 44.55 -29.29
C TYR A 72 1.46 44.44 -27.98
N ASP A 73 0.74 44.46 -26.86
CA ASP A 73 1.32 44.65 -25.55
C ASP A 73 1.88 43.32 -25.03
N GLU A 74 3.18 43.11 -25.22
CA GLU A 74 3.92 41.93 -24.73
C GLU A 74 3.82 41.73 -23.19
N ARG A 75 3.32 42.73 -22.44
CA ARG A 75 3.04 42.59 -21.00
C ARG A 75 1.69 41.93 -20.74
N ASP A 76 0.69 42.19 -21.57
CA ASP A 76 -0.62 41.53 -21.46
C ASP A 76 -0.53 40.06 -21.83
N ASP A 77 0.29 39.70 -22.84
CA ASP A 77 0.52 38.30 -23.22
C ASP A 77 1.21 37.51 -22.08
N ARG A 78 2.23 38.09 -21.42
CA ARG A 78 2.89 37.47 -20.26
C ARG A 78 1.99 37.32 -19.04
N ALA A 79 1.13 38.31 -18.78
CA ALA A 79 0.18 38.25 -17.67
C ALA A 79 -0.92 37.19 -17.92
N LEU A 80 -1.38 37.06 -19.16
CA LEU A 80 -2.33 36.01 -19.57
C LEU A 80 -1.71 34.61 -19.49
N GLU A 81 -0.45 34.46 -19.87
CA GLU A 81 0.28 33.19 -19.77
C GLU A 81 0.47 32.76 -18.31
N GLU A 82 0.89 33.66 -17.41
CA GLU A 82 1.05 33.35 -15.98
C GLU A 82 -0.28 33.01 -15.29
N GLU A 83 -1.37 33.71 -15.64
CA GLU A 83 -2.71 33.36 -15.14
C GLU A 83 -3.20 32.03 -15.70
N ALA A 84 -2.93 31.75 -16.97
CA ALA A 84 -3.27 30.48 -17.59
C ALA A 84 -2.52 29.34 -16.89
N GLU A 85 -1.22 29.46 -16.68
CA GLU A 85 -0.43 28.42 -16.00
C GLU A 85 -0.91 28.17 -14.56
N LYS A 86 -1.25 29.23 -13.82
CA LYS A 86 -1.76 29.09 -12.45
C LYS A 86 -3.16 28.44 -12.42
N LYS A 87 -4.05 28.83 -13.34
CA LYS A 87 -5.41 28.28 -13.45
C LYS A 87 -5.40 26.85 -13.98
N PHE A 88 -4.69 26.58 -15.08
CA PHE A 88 -4.52 25.24 -15.64
C PHE A 88 -3.78 24.31 -14.68
N GLY A 89 -2.74 24.80 -13.99
CA GLY A 89 -2.03 24.02 -12.98
C GLY A 89 -2.92 23.65 -11.78
N TRP A 90 -3.77 24.56 -11.32
CA TRP A 90 -4.72 24.27 -10.24
C TRP A 90 -5.86 23.36 -10.70
N ILE A 91 -6.44 23.60 -11.87
CA ILE A 91 -7.49 22.76 -12.47
C ILE A 91 -6.97 21.34 -12.71
N LEU A 92 -5.75 21.20 -13.27
CA LEU A 92 -5.10 19.91 -13.48
C LEU A 92 -4.90 19.15 -12.17
N LYS A 93 -4.54 19.83 -11.07
CA LYS A 93 -4.46 19.20 -9.74
C LYS A 93 -5.80 18.64 -9.29
N ILE A 94 -6.92 19.33 -9.52
CA ILE A 94 -8.26 18.84 -9.15
C ILE A 94 -8.62 17.61 -9.99
N PHE A 95 -8.34 17.63 -11.30
CA PHE A 95 -8.51 16.45 -12.14
C PHE A 95 -7.65 15.28 -11.66
N PHE A 96 -6.40 15.54 -11.26
CA PHE A 96 -5.51 14.49 -10.76
C PHE A 96 -5.98 13.93 -9.42
N ILE A 97 -6.41 14.78 -8.47
CA ILE A 97 -6.97 14.35 -7.19
C ILE A 97 -8.27 13.58 -7.39
N GLY A 98 -9.16 14.05 -8.27
CA GLY A 98 -10.42 13.39 -8.59
C GLY A 98 -10.20 12.03 -9.26
N THR A 99 -9.31 11.98 -10.26
CA THR A 99 -9.00 10.74 -10.99
C THR A 99 -8.24 9.74 -10.10
N ALA A 100 -7.24 10.20 -9.34
CA ALA A 100 -6.52 9.35 -8.40
C ALA A 100 -7.43 8.87 -7.25
N GLY A 101 -8.37 9.69 -6.80
CA GLY A 101 -9.39 9.30 -5.83
C GLY A 101 -10.33 8.21 -6.37
N LEU A 102 -10.82 8.36 -7.60
CA LEU A 102 -11.69 7.39 -8.26
C LEU A 102 -10.98 6.05 -8.49
N VAL A 103 -9.76 6.09 -9.04
CA VAL A 103 -8.92 4.91 -9.23
C VAL A 103 -8.58 4.28 -7.87
N GLY A 104 -8.24 5.08 -6.86
CA GLY A 104 -8.01 4.61 -5.50
C GLY A 104 -9.22 3.86 -4.95
N TYR A 105 -10.42 4.41 -5.08
CA TYR A 105 -11.64 3.77 -4.60
C TYR A 105 -11.92 2.43 -5.29
N GLN A 106 -11.66 2.32 -6.59
CA GLN A 106 -11.89 1.10 -7.36
C GLN A 106 -10.82 0.01 -7.14
N PHE A 107 -9.54 0.39 -7.02
CA PHE A 107 -8.43 -0.57 -6.95
C PHE A 107 -8.07 -0.98 -5.52
N PHE A 108 -8.33 -0.14 -4.53
CA PHE A 108 -7.99 -0.43 -3.13
C PHE A 108 -8.69 -1.68 -2.56
N PRO A 109 -9.97 -1.98 -2.88
CA PRO A 109 -10.62 -3.23 -2.46
C PRO A 109 -9.92 -4.47 -3.03
N TYR A 110 -9.59 -4.45 -4.33
CA TYR A 110 -8.98 -5.58 -5.03
C TYR A 110 -7.54 -5.87 -4.57
N MET A 111 -6.74 -4.84 -4.29
CA MET A 111 -5.40 -5.04 -3.72
C MET A 111 -5.47 -5.55 -2.27
N GLY A 112 -6.45 -5.08 -1.50
CA GLY A 112 -6.66 -5.51 -0.12
C GLY A 112 -6.92 -7.01 0.00
N ASP A 113 -7.72 -7.58 -0.91
CA ASP A 113 -8.10 -8.99 -0.87
C ASP A 113 -6.93 -9.93 -1.15
N ASN A 114 -6.11 -9.59 -2.15
CA ASN A 114 -4.90 -10.33 -2.45
C ASN A 114 -3.93 -10.32 -1.25
N LEU A 115 -3.78 -9.18 -0.58
CA LEU A 115 -2.95 -9.07 0.62
C LEU A 115 -3.54 -9.85 1.81
N LEU A 116 -4.87 -9.90 1.92
CA LEU A 116 -5.56 -10.68 2.94
C LEU A 116 -5.33 -12.18 2.70
N GLN A 117 -5.54 -12.67 1.47
CA GLN A 117 -5.30 -14.06 1.10
C GLN A 117 -3.83 -14.46 1.29
N GLN A 118 -2.88 -13.56 0.96
CA GLN A 118 -1.47 -13.75 1.26
C GLN A 118 -1.22 -13.84 2.78
N SER A 119 -1.90 -13.04 3.58
CA SER A 119 -1.77 -13.07 5.04
C SER A 119 -2.31 -14.37 5.65
N ILE A 120 -3.40 -14.92 5.11
CA ILE A 120 -3.90 -16.25 5.48
C ILE A 120 -2.90 -17.33 5.06
N SER A 121 -2.35 -17.24 3.85
CA SER A 121 -1.32 -18.18 3.38
C SER A 121 -0.07 -18.19 4.26
N LEU A 122 0.28 -17.05 4.88
CA LEU A 122 1.37 -16.96 5.85
C LEU A 122 1.08 -17.69 7.17
N LEU A 123 -0.18 -17.88 7.55
CA LEU A 123 -0.56 -18.66 8.74
C LEU A 123 -0.29 -20.17 8.55
N HIS A 124 -0.37 -20.67 7.32
CA HIS A 124 -0.06 -22.07 7.00
C HIS A 124 1.43 -22.41 7.00
N VAL A 125 2.31 -21.40 6.99
CA VAL A 125 3.77 -21.64 7.00
C VAL A 125 4.19 -22.25 8.33
N LYS A 126 5.15 -23.20 8.30
CA LYS A 126 5.60 -23.93 9.50
C LYS A 126 6.24 -23.02 10.54
N ASP A 127 6.95 -22.00 10.10
CA ASP A 127 7.72 -21.10 10.95
C ASP A 127 6.81 -20.11 11.72
N PRO A 128 6.87 -20.09 13.07
CA PRO A 128 6.03 -19.22 13.91
C PRO A 128 6.19 -17.72 13.61
N LEU A 129 7.36 -17.31 13.10
CA LEU A 129 7.64 -15.93 12.72
C LEU A 129 6.72 -15.44 11.59
N PHE A 130 6.37 -16.29 10.63
CA PHE A 130 5.45 -15.92 9.55
C PHE A 130 4.01 -15.93 10.03
N LYS A 131 3.65 -16.88 10.90
CA LYS A 131 2.32 -16.95 11.52
C LYS A 131 1.97 -15.65 12.26
N ARG A 132 2.87 -15.13 13.09
CA ARG A 132 2.65 -13.86 13.80
C ARG A 132 2.56 -12.66 12.84
N MET A 133 3.30 -12.66 11.72
CA MET A 133 3.22 -11.59 10.72
C MET A 133 1.87 -11.63 9.97
N GLY A 134 1.43 -12.83 9.57
CA GLY A 134 0.12 -13.04 8.97
C GLY A 134 -1.00 -12.60 9.90
N ALA A 135 -0.96 -13.04 11.17
CA ALA A 135 -1.95 -12.64 12.18
C ALA A 135 -1.97 -11.12 12.41
N SER A 136 -0.80 -10.48 12.52
CA SER A 136 -0.71 -9.03 12.69
C SER A 136 -1.31 -8.26 11.51
N ARG A 137 -1.16 -8.78 10.28
CA ARG A 137 -1.79 -8.20 9.08
C ARG A 137 -3.29 -8.40 9.07
N LEU A 138 -3.79 -9.59 9.43
CA LEU A 138 -5.23 -9.84 9.53
C LEU A 138 -5.91 -8.92 10.54
N ALA A 139 -5.27 -8.67 11.69
CA ALA A 139 -5.75 -7.69 12.66
C ALA A 139 -5.90 -6.28 12.08
N ARG A 140 -5.04 -5.90 11.11
CA ARG A 140 -5.12 -4.60 10.42
C ARG A 140 -6.14 -4.57 9.29
N PHE A 141 -6.59 -5.72 8.80
CA PHE A 141 -7.66 -5.81 7.82
C PHE A 141 -9.04 -5.77 8.48
N ALA A 142 -9.14 -6.30 9.71
CA ALA A 142 -10.33 -6.28 10.56
C ALA A 142 -10.60 -4.88 11.17
N VAL A 143 -10.89 -3.90 10.31
CA VAL A 143 -11.18 -2.51 10.72
C VAL A 143 -12.69 -2.27 10.79
N ASP A 144 -13.40 -2.64 9.72
CA ASP A 144 -14.84 -2.44 9.54
C ASP A 144 -15.55 -3.79 9.50
N ASP A 145 -16.84 -3.83 9.83
CA ASP A 145 -17.62 -5.08 9.88
C ASP A 145 -17.63 -5.82 8.53
N GLU A 146 -17.75 -5.10 7.40
CA GLU A 146 -17.66 -5.69 6.06
C GLU A 146 -16.29 -6.39 5.84
N ARG A 147 -15.21 -5.76 6.28
CA ARG A 147 -13.86 -6.31 6.14
C ARG A 147 -13.61 -7.45 7.12
N ILE A 148 -14.19 -7.39 8.31
CA ILE A 148 -14.15 -8.46 9.31
C ILE A 148 -14.83 -9.71 8.74
N MET A 149 -16.04 -9.57 8.20
CA MET A 149 -16.75 -10.68 7.58
C MET A 149 -15.99 -11.26 6.40
N LYS A 150 -15.34 -10.42 5.59
CA LYS A 150 -14.48 -10.88 4.50
C LYS A 150 -13.28 -11.72 4.98
N VAL A 151 -12.69 -11.40 6.14
CA VAL A 151 -11.64 -12.24 6.75
C VAL A 151 -12.21 -13.60 7.16
N VAL A 152 -13.43 -13.63 7.69
CA VAL A 152 -14.14 -14.87 8.08
C VAL A 152 -14.45 -15.72 6.84
N GLU A 153 -15.03 -15.12 5.79
CA GLU A 153 -15.37 -15.79 4.53
C GLU A 153 -14.16 -16.43 3.84
N MET A 154 -13.00 -15.76 3.88
CA MET A 154 -11.75 -16.32 3.35
C MET A 154 -11.09 -17.37 4.25
N GLY A 155 -11.70 -17.73 5.39
CA GLY A 155 -11.21 -18.74 6.32
C GLY A 155 -10.14 -18.23 7.31
N GLY A 156 -9.88 -16.92 7.35
CA GLY A 156 -8.85 -16.34 8.22
C GLY A 156 -9.14 -16.55 9.71
N ALA A 157 -10.42 -16.54 10.11
CA ALA A 157 -10.83 -16.80 11.48
C ALA A 157 -10.47 -18.23 11.95
N GLN A 158 -10.75 -19.24 11.11
CA GLN A 158 -10.42 -20.64 11.42
C GLN A 158 -8.90 -20.85 11.46
N GLU A 159 -8.16 -20.28 10.52
CA GLU A 159 -6.69 -20.39 10.51
C GLU A 159 -6.04 -19.71 11.72
N LEU A 160 -6.58 -18.59 12.20
CA LEU A 160 -6.10 -17.97 13.44
C LEU A 160 -6.29 -18.90 14.64
N LEU A 161 -7.41 -19.60 14.74
CA LEU A 161 -7.65 -20.58 15.82
C LEU A 161 -6.71 -21.78 15.72
N ASN A 162 -6.51 -22.33 14.51
CA ASN A 162 -5.55 -23.41 14.27
C ASN A 162 -4.13 -23.02 14.70
N VAL A 163 -3.74 -21.77 14.41
CA VAL A 163 -2.43 -21.25 14.84
C VAL A 163 -2.38 -21.08 16.35
N LEU A 164 -3.44 -20.59 17.00
CA LEU A 164 -3.50 -20.40 18.44
C LEU A 164 -3.34 -21.73 19.19
N GLU A 165 -4.04 -22.77 18.73
CA GLU A 165 -3.99 -24.11 19.31
C GLU A 165 -2.58 -24.73 19.23
N GLY A 166 -1.87 -24.50 18.13
CA GLY A 166 -0.51 -24.99 17.93
C GLY A 166 0.62 -24.08 18.44
N ALA A 167 0.30 -22.88 18.95
CA ALA A 167 1.31 -21.85 19.23
C ALA A 167 2.02 -22.06 20.57
N LYS A 168 3.32 -22.40 20.51
CA LYS A 168 4.22 -22.47 21.67
C LYS A 168 4.78 -21.11 22.08
N ASP A 169 4.92 -20.18 21.14
CA ASP A 169 5.52 -18.87 21.38
C ASP A 169 4.50 -17.83 21.85
N ASP A 170 4.81 -17.15 22.95
CA ASP A 170 3.96 -16.13 23.58
C ASP A 170 3.75 -14.92 22.64
N LYS A 171 4.78 -14.57 21.87
CA LYS A 171 4.71 -13.56 20.80
C LYS A 171 3.65 -13.88 19.75
N THR A 172 3.57 -15.15 19.36
CA THR A 172 2.60 -15.61 18.35
C THR A 172 1.20 -15.64 18.94
N ARG A 173 1.03 -16.17 20.16
CA ARG A 173 -0.26 -16.15 20.88
C ARG A 173 -0.80 -14.73 21.02
N LYS A 174 0.03 -13.77 21.42
CA LYS A 174 -0.35 -12.34 21.54
C LYS A 174 -0.88 -11.77 20.23
N GLN A 175 -0.19 -11.98 19.10
CA GLN A 175 -0.63 -11.43 17.81
C GLN A 175 -1.92 -12.08 17.30
N VAL A 176 -2.06 -13.39 17.51
CA VAL A 176 -3.26 -14.14 17.10
C VAL A 176 -4.47 -13.73 17.93
N LEU A 177 -4.31 -13.64 19.26
CA LEU A 177 -5.37 -13.14 20.14
C LEU A 177 -5.77 -11.70 19.81
N LYS A 178 -4.79 -10.84 19.50
CA LYS A 178 -5.07 -9.48 19.04
C LYS A 178 -5.89 -9.45 17.74
N ALA A 179 -5.62 -10.37 16.81
CA ALA A 179 -6.41 -10.50 15.59
C ALA A 179 -7.82 -11.02 15.87
N LEU A 180 -7.97 -12.01 16.76
CA LEU A 180 -9.27 -12.52 17.17
C LEU A 180 -10.12 -11.46 17.90
N VAL A 181 -9.52 -10.63 18.75
CA VAL A 181 -10.20 -9.46 19.36
C VAL A 181 -10.71 -8.49 18.29
N ALA A 182 -9.96 -8.28 17.21
CA ALA A 182 -10.41 -7.40 16.14
C ALA A 182 -11.62 -8.00 15.40
N LEU A 183 -11.63 -9.32 15.18
CA LEU A 183 -12.77 -10.01 14.57
C LEU A 183 -13.99 -10.06 15.49
N SER A 184 -13.80 -10.23 16.80
CA SER A 184 -14.90 -10.35 17.77
C SER A 184 -15.65 -9.04 18.01
N LYS A 185 -15.25 -7.93 17.38
CA LYS A 185 -15.99 -6.66 17.42
C LYS A 185 -17.28 -6.71 16.62
N SER A 186 -17.30 -7.52 15.55
CA SER A 186 -18.50 -7.78 14.78
C SER A 186 -19.26 -8.94 15.39
N GLU A 187 -20.54 -8.75 15.67
CA GLU A 187 -21.43 -9.75 16.27
C GLU A 187 -21.50 -11.02 15.39
N GLU A 188 -21.63 -10.84 14.08
CA GLU A 188 -21.72 -11.92 13.10
C GLU A 188 -20.44 -12.77 13.08
N ALA A 189 -19.27 -12.13 13.07
CA ALA A 189 -17.98 -12.80 13.10
C ALA A 189 -17.71 -13.48 14.45
N ALA A 190 -18.12 -12.85 15.56
CA ALA A 190 -18.04 -13.44 16.88
C ALA A 190 -18.94 -14.69 16.97
N GLY A 191 -20.13 -14.67 16.36
CA GLY A 191 -21.02 -15.82 16.26
C GLY A 191 -20.43 -16.95 15.40
N PHE A 192 -19.69 -16.62 14.34
CA PHE A 192 -18.91 -17.62 13.59
C PHE A 192 -17.80 -18.24 14.46
N LEU A 193 -17.06 -17.43 15.20
CA LEU A 193 -16.00 -17.91 16.09
C LEU A 193 -16.55 -18.86 17.18
N ASP A 194 -17.68 -18.53 17.81
CA ASP A 194 -18.33 -19.40 18.80
C ASP A 194 -18.73 -20.76 18.18
N LYS A 195 -19.29 -20.76 16.96
CA LYS A 195 -19.64 -21.99 16.22
C LYS A 195 -18.43 -22.87 15.91
N VAL A 196 -17.27 -22.29 15.63
CA VAL A 196 -16.02 -23.02 15.35
C VAL A 196 -15.33 -23.48 16.65
N GLY A 197 -15.90 -23.20 17.82
CA GLY A 197 -15.36 -23.63 19.11
C GLY A 197 -14.25 -22.73 19.64
N ALA A 198 -14.19 -21.46 19.19
CA ALA A 198 -13.18 -20.50 19.64
C ALA A 198 -13.16 -20.33 21.16
N TYR A 199 -14.32 -20.40 21.82
CA TYR A 199 -14.42 -20.27 23.28
C TYR A 199 -13.51 -21.28 24.01
N GLY A 200 -13.52 -22.55 23.59
CA GLY A 200 -12.69 -23.60 24.18
C GLY A 200 -11.20 -23.33 24.00
N ILE A 201 -10.80 -22.98 22.78
CA ILE A 201 -9.39 -22.75 22.43
C ILE A 201 -8.83 -21.51 23.14
N VAL A 202 -9.59 -20.41 23.15
CA VAL A 202 -9.17 -19.16 23.79
C VAL A 202 -9.11 -19.32 25.32
N SER A 203 -10.07 -20.00 25.93
CA SER A 203 -10.07 -20.24 27.38
C SER A 203 -8.93 -21.17 27.82
N SER A 204 -8.62 -22.21 27.04
CA SER A 204 -7.52 -23.14 27.34
C SER A 204 -6.12 -22.58 27.04
N THR A 205 -6.03 -21.42 26.39
CA THR A 205 -4.74 -20.81 26.04
C THR A 205 -3.97 -20.43 27.31
N PRO A 206 -2.71 -20.87 27.47
CA PRO A 206 -1.93 -20.57 28.67
C PRO A 206 -1.54 -19.10 28.72
N ASN A 207 -1.57 -18.57 29.94
CA ASN A 207 -1.18 -17.21 30.23
C ASN A 207 0.35 -17.11 30.36
N SER A 208 0.89 -15.97 29.94
CA SER A 208 2.32 -15.73 30.02
C SER A 208 2.68 -15.21 31.41
N PRO A 209 3.71 -15.76 32.08
CA PRO A 209 4.25 -15.20 33.31
C PRO A 209 5.08 -13.92 33.06
N ASP A 210 5.54 -13.70 31.81
CA ASP A 210 6.32 -12.54 31.44
C ASP A 210 5.43 -11.28 31.33
N PRO A 211 5.83 -10.15 31.94
CA PRO A 211 5.03 -8.93 32.00
C PRO A 211 4.78 -8.30 30.62
N ASP A 212 5.69 -8.49 29.66
CA ASP A 212 5.56 -8.00 28.28
C ASP A 212 4.35 -8.58 27.52
N TYR A 213 3.80 -9.69 28.03
CA TYR A 213 2.66 -10.39 27.45
C TYR A 213 1.46 -10.44 28.41
N ALA A 214 1.40 -9.58 29.42
CA ALA A 214 0.24 -9.45 30.31
C ALA A 214 -1.06 -9.11 29.53
N GLU A 215 -0.94 -8.44 28.38
CA GLU A 215 -2.06 -8.16 27.47
C GLU A 215 -2.79 -9.41 26.97
N ILE A 216 -2.15 -10.59 26.98
CA ILE A 216 -2.78 -11.86 26.59
C ILE A 216 -4.06 -12.11 27.39
N GLU A 217 -4.03 -11.83 28.70
CA GLU A 217 -5.18 -11.98 29.59
C GLU A 217 -6.30 -11.00 29.22
N THR A 218 -5.93 -9.75 28.93
CA THR A 218 -6.87 -8.71 28.50
C THR A 218 -7.54 -9.09 27.18
N TYR A 219 -6.78 -9.62 26.23
CA TYR A 219 -7.34 -10.08 24.95
C TYR A 219 -8.26 -11.29 25.14
N LYS A 220 -7.87 -12.27 25.96
CA LYS A 220 -8.70 -13.44 26.26
C LYS A 220 -10.02 -13.03 26.90
N THR A 221 -9.98 -12.23 27.96
CA THR A 221 -11.18 -11.77 28.67
C THR A 221 -12.09 -10.93 27.77
N SER A 222 -11.52 -10.07 26.91
CA SER A 222 -12.29 -9.32 25.92
C SER A 222 -13.02 -10.21 24.92
N ILE A 223 -12.38 -11.28 24.43
CA ILE A 223 -13.01 -12.22 23.49
C ILE A 223 -14.11 -13.02 24.20
N LEU A 224 -13.84 -13.54 25.40
CA LEU A 224 -14.82 -14.33 26.16
C LEU A 224 -16.05 -13.49 26.51
N LYS A 225 -15.86 -12.23 26.91
CA LYS A 225 -16.96 -11.30 27.15
C LYS A 225 -17.81 -11.08 25.90
N ALA A 226 -17.19 -10.94 24.73
CA ALA A 226 -17.92 -10.82 23.46
C ALA A 226 -18.75 -12.08 23.15
N PHE A 227 -18.25 -13.27 23.49
CA PHE A 227 -19.01 -14.52 23.33
C PHE A 227 -20.14 -14.68 24.35
N ASP A 228 -19.99 -14.15 25.55
CA ASP A 228 -21.05 -14.14 26.56
C ASP A 228 -22.16 -13.15 26.20
N GLU A 229 -21.80 -11.97 25.67
CA GLU A 229 -22.75 -10.95 25.18
C GLU A 229 -23.60 -11.47 24.03
N LEU A 230 -23.04 -12.29 23.14
CA LEU A 230 -23.77 -12.96 22.05
C LEU A 230 -24.85 -13.95 22.52
N LYS A 231 -24.70 -14.49 23.73
CA LYS A 231 -25.63 -15.48 24.31
C LYS A 231 -26.69 -14.85 25.21
N SER A 232 -26.55 -13.55 25.50
CA SER A 232 -27.48 -12.76 26.32
C SER A 232 -28.66 -12.25 25.50
#